data_AF-A0A0E9N0K2-F1
#
_entry.id   AF-A0A0E9N0K2-F1
#
_cell.length_a   1.000
_cell.length_b   1.000
_cell.length_c   1.000
_cell.angle_alpha   90.00
_cell.angle_beta   90.00
_cell.angle_gamma   90.00
#
_symmetry.space_group_name_H-M   'P 1'
#
loop_
_entity.id
_entity.type
_entity.pdbx_description
1 polymer ?
#
loop_
_entity_poly.entity_id
_entity_poly.type
_entity_poly.pdbx_seq_one_letter_code
_entity_poly.pdbx_strand_id
1 'polypeptide(L)'
;MTALPTLAQSQELHHKDSVALFKKQEEKKKLEEKLDTDRKQLAELQQSLDTKNTETKKLQQQADKSASDYHSAATKLKDDATSKKRSKRAHSAAQQAKDDAKKVRKSQGEADDIEKKMKKVKKRIGKDEKRLKKIK
;
A
#
# COMPACT_ATOMS: atom_id res chain seq x y z
N MET A 1 45.00 -58.97 -9.56
CA MET A 1 45.21 -57.81 -10.45
C MET A 1 44.29 -56.69 -10.00
N THR A 2 44.88 -55.53 -9.81
CA THR A 2 44.35 -54.26 -9.29
C THR A 2 43.42 -53.53 -10.25
N ALA A 3 42.32 -52.96 -9.76
CA ALA A 3 41.88 -51.60 -10.11
C ALA A 3 40.70 -51.15 -9.21
N LEU A 4 40.96 -50.09 -8.42
CA LEU A 4 40.00 -49.36 -7.60
C LEU A 4 39.07 -48.50 -8.47
N PRO A 5 37.73 -48.57 -8.34
CA PRO A 5 36.83 -47.58 -8.92
C PRO A 5 36.52 -46.39 -7.98
N THR A 6 37.08 -46.35 -6.77
CA THR A 6 36.58 -45.48 -5.68
C THR A 6 36.93 -43.99 -5.83
N LEU A 7 37.89 -43.61 -6.67
CA LEU A 7 38.38 -42.23 -6.75
C LEU A 7 37.55 -41.34 -7.70
N ALA A 8 37.09 -41.86 -8.84
CA ALA A 8 36.30 -41.10 -9.82
C ALA A 8 34.87 -40.81 -9.33
N GLN A 9 34.26 -41.77 -8.64
CA GLN A 9 32.90 -41.65 -8.09
C GLN A 9 32.85 -40.68 -6.91
N SER A 10 33.95 -40.58 -6.14
CA SER A 10 34.10 -39.58 -5.07
C SER A 10 34.28 -38.16 -5.63
N GLN A 11 35.06 -37.97 -6.71
CA GLN A 11 35.22 -36.64 -7.33
C GLN A 11 33.92 -36.10 -7.95
N GLU A 12 33.09 -36.97 -8.54
CA GLU A 12 31.82 -36.58 -9.15
C GLU A 12 30.77 -36.15 -8.11
N LEU A 13 30.74 -36.82 -6.94
CA LEU A 13 29.87 -36.46 -5.81
C LEU A 13 30.27 -35.10 -5.20
N HIS A 14 31.57 -34.87 -4.98
CA HIS A 14 32.07 -33.61 -4.44
C HIS A 14 31.79 -32.40 -5.36
N HIS A 15 31.83 -32.60 -6.69
CA HIS A 15 31.45 -31.55 -7.66
C HIS A 15 29.94 -31.29 -7.69
N LYS A 16 29.10 -32.33 -7.62
CA LYS A 16 27.63 -32.17 -7.55
C LYS A 16 27.20 -31.42 -6.30
N ASP A 17 27.83 -31.70 -5.16
CA ASP A 17 27.60 -30.98 -3.90
C ASP A 17 28.07 -29.53 -3.97
N SER A 18 29.21 -29.25 -4.62
CA SER A 18 29.72 -27.89 -4.82
C SER A 18 28.80 -27.04 -5.71
N VAL A 19 28.27 -27.61 -6.81
CA VAL A 19 27.32 -26.93 -7.70
C VAL A 19 25.98 -26.70 -7.00
N ALA A 20 25.49 -27.67 -6.22
CA ALA A 20 24.26 -27.51 -5.45
C ALA A 20 24.39 -26.43 -4.36
N LEU A 21 25.54 -26.37 -3.68
CA LEU A 21 25.86 -25.30 -2.72
C LEU A 21 25.92 -23.93 -3.40
N PHE A 22 26.57 -23.82 -4.56
CA PHE A 22 26.65 -22.57 -5.32
C PHE A 22 25.25 -22.07 -5.73
N LYS A 23 24.39 -22.97 -6.24
CA LYS A 23 22.99 -22.63 -6.57
C LYS A 23 22.20 -22.14 -5.35
N LYS A 24 22.35 -22.81 -4.19
CA LYS A 24 21.72 -22.36 -2.94
C LYS A 24 22.21 -20.98 -2.51
N GLN A 25 23.50 -20.69 -2.66
CA GLN A 25 24.07 -19.37 -2.35
C GLN A 25 23.53 -18.29 -3.29
N GLU A 26 23.42 -18.56 -4.59
CA GLU A 26 22.80 -17.63 -5.54
C GLU A 26 21.32 -17.38 -5.22
N GLU A 27 20.55 -18.43 -4.95
CA GLU A 27 19.14 -18.31 -4.57
C GLU A 27 18.97 -17.52 -3.28
N LYS A 28 19.84 -17.76 -2.29
CA LYS A 28 19.89 -17.01 -1.05
C LYS A 28 20.12 -15.52 -1.31
N LYS A 29 21.15 -15.18 -2.11
CA LYS A 29 21.47 -13.79 -2.44
C LYS A 29 20.31 -13.09 -3.16
N LYS A 30 19.70 -13.74 -4.15
CA LYS A 30 18.52 -13.21 -4.86
C LYS A 30 17.33 -12.98 -3.93
N LEU A 31 17.12 -13.87 -2.96
CA LEU A 31 16.06 -13.70 -1.95
C LEU A 31 16.35 -12.56 -0.98
N GLU A 32 17.61 -12.38 -0.56
CA GLU A 32 18.03 -11.27 0.29
C GLU A 32 17.84 -9.92 -0.42
N GLU A 33 18.31 -9.81 -1.67
CA GLU A 33 18.10 -8.62 -2.50
C GLU A 33 16.61 -8.29 -2.67
N LYS A 34 15.79 -9.31 -2.96
CA LYS A 34 14.34 -9.13 -3.11
C LYS A 34 13.67 -8.72 -1.81
N LEU A 35 14.10 -9.27 -0.66
CA LEU A 35 13.60 -8.87 0.66
C LEU A 35 13.91 -7.41 0.96
N ASP A 36 15.12 -6.96 0.61
CA ASP A 36 15.50 -5.55 0.79
C ASP A 36 14.66 -4.63 -0.10
N THR A 37 14.42 -5.00 -1.36
CA THR A 37 13.51 -4.26 -2.24
C THR A 37 12.09 -4.22 -1.69
N ASP A 38 11.54 -5.36 -1.26
CA ASP A 38 10.17 -5.42 -0.72
C ASP A 38 10.06 -4.62 0.60
N ARG A 39 11.10 -4.60 1.45
CA ARG A 39 11.14 -3.80 2.68
C ARG A 39 11.20 -2.30 2.39
N LYS A 40 12.00 -1.88 1.40
CA LYS A 40 12.02 -0.49 0.91
C LYS A 40 10.65 -0.07 0.38
N GLN A 41 10.06 -0.90 -0.48
CA GLN A 41 8.71 -0.66 -1.01
C GLN A 41 7.66 -0.55 0.12
N LEU A 42 7.78 -1.37 1.16
CA LEU A 42 6.87 -1.30 2.30
C LEU A 42 7.01 0.03 3.05
N ALA A 43 8.23 0.52 3.25
CA ALA A 43 8.49 1.80 3.90
C ALA A 43 7.94 2.98 3.07
N GLU A 44 8.15 2.98 1.76
CA GLU A 44 7.59 3.98 0.85
C GLU A 44 6.05 4.00 0.88
N LEU A 45 5.42 2.82 0.86
CA LEU A 45 3.96 2.72 0.95
C LEU A 45 3.45 3.21 2.31
N GLN A 46 4.15 2.94 3.41
CA GLN A 46 3.80 3.45 4.74
C GLN A 46 3.85 4.98 4.76
N GLN A 47 4.92 5.58 4.24
CA GLN A 47 5.05 7.04 4.15
C GLN A 47 3.97 7.66 3.26
N SER A 48 3.65 7.00 2.15
CA SER A 48 2.57 7.42 1.25
C SER A 48 1.21 7.36 1.94
N LEU A 49 0.94 6.29 2.72
CA LEU A 49 -0.28 6.15 3.51
C LEU A 49 -0.39 7.27 4.56
N ASP A 50 0.67 7.56 5.29
CA ASP A 50 0.68 8.61 6.30
C ASP A 50 0.39 9.98 5.66
N THR A 51 1.01 10.26 4.51
CA THR A 51 0.74 11.47 3.73
C THR A 51 -0.74 11.53 3.30
N LYS A 52 -1.28 10.44 2.76
CA LYS A 52 -2.68 10.38 2.33
C LYS A 52 -3.68 10.50 3.48
N ASN A 53 -3.35 9.96 4.66
CA ASN A 53 -4.16 10.13 5.86
C ASN A 53 -4.19 11.60 6.31
N THR A 54 -3.06 12.30 6.25
CA THR A 54 -3.02 13.74 6.57
C THR A 54 -3.82 14.57 5.57
N GLU A 55 -3.75 14.24 4.27
CA GLU A 55 -4.55 14.87 3.21
C GLU A 55 -6.04 14.62 3.42
N THR A 56 -6.43 13.36 3.66
CA THR A 56 -7.82 12.97 3.96
C THR A 56 -8.37 13.75 5.14
N LYS A 57 -7.59 13.88 6.22
CA LYS A 57 -8.00 14.65 7.41
C LYS A 57 -8.26 16.12 7.08
N LYS A 58 -7.41 16.76 6.28
CA LYS A 58 -7.61 18.15 5.82
C LYS A 58 -8.87 18.28 4.95
N LEU A 59 -9.06 17.34 4.02
CA LEU A 59 -10.26 17.30 3.18
C LEU A 59 -11.53 17.11 4.01
N GLN A 60 -11.45 16.30 5.07
CA GLN A 60 -12.58 16.06 5.97
C GLN A 60 -12.94 17.31 6.77
N GLN A 61 -11.96 18.02 7.32
CA GLN A 61 -12.21 19.33 7.96
C GLN A 61 -12.86 20.33 7.01
N GLN A 62 -12.43 20.37 5.75
CA GLN A 62 -13.04 21.22 4.74
C GLN A 62 -14.47 20.78 4.41
N ALA A 63 -14.72 19.48 4.27
CA ALA A 63 -16.05 18.93 4.02
C ALA A 63 -17.02 19.23 5.18
N ASP A 64 -16.56 19.13 6.44
CA ASP A 64 -17.34 19.44 7.63
C ASP A 64 -17.74 20.93 7.66
N LYS A 65 -16.80 21.81 7.27
CA LYS A 65 -17.07 23.25 7.11
C LYS A 65 -18.10 23.49 6.01
N SER A 66 -17.92 22.92 4.82
CA SER A 66 -18.85 23.06 3.70
C SER A 66 -20.25 22.52 4.04
N ALA A 67 -20.33 21.42 4.80
CA ALA A 67 -21.59 20.87 5.29
C ALA A 67 -22.28 21.81 6.30
N SER A 68 -21.51 22.42 7.21
CA SER A 68 -22.01 23.41 8.17
C SER A 68 -22.52 24.67 7.47
N ASP A 69 -21.80 25.16 6.46
CA ASP A 69 -22.21 26.31 5.65
C ASP A 69 -23.50 26.01 4.87
N TYR A 70 -23.61 24.81 4.29
CA TYR A 70 -24.85 24.36 3.65
C TYR A 70 -26.00 24.31 4.65
N HIS A 71 -25.79 23.74 5.84
CA HIS A 71 -26.82 23.67 6.88
C HIS A 71 -27.29 25.08 7.28
N SER A 72 -26.36 26.01 7.51
CA SER A 72 -26.70 27.41 7.81
C SER A 72 -27.48 28.09 6.69
N ALA A 73 -27.07 27.89 5.42
CA ALA A 73 -27.76 28.45 4.27
C ALA A 73 -29.15 27.84 4.06
N ALA A 74 -29.31 26.54 4.31
CA ALA A 74 -30.58 25.83 4.24
C ALA A 74 -31.55 26.30 5.33
N THR A 75 -31.09 26.50 6.56
CA THR A 75 -31.90 27.07 7.65
C THR A 75 -32.38 28.47 7.29
N LYS A 76 -31.48 29.34 6.80
CA LYS A 76 -31.88 30.69 6.37
C LYS A 76 -32.87 30.67 5.20
N LEU A 77 -32.75 29.72 4.27
CA LEU A 77 -33.73 29.55 3.20
C LEU A 77 -35.08 29.07 3.75
N LYS A 78 -35.09 28.17 4.74
CA LYS A 78 -36.32 27.71 5.38
C LYS A 78 -37.12 28.87 6.00
N ASP A 79 -36.43 29.84 6.61
CA ASP A 79 -37.05 31.02 7.21
C ASP A 79 -37.67 31.99 6.18
N ASP A 80 -37.24 31.92 4.91
CA ASP A 80 -37.65 32.81 3.82
C ASP A 80 -37.55 32.05 2.49
N ALA A 81 -38.48 31.10 2.33
CA ALA A 81 -38.45 30.08 1.29
C ALA A 81 -38.67 30.65 -0.13
N THR A 82 -39.28 31.82 -0.24
CA THR A 82 -39.54 32.49 -1.53
C THR A 82 -38.35 33.31 -2.01
N SER A 83 -37.33 33.51 -1.17
CA SER A 83 -36.16 34.30 -1.53
C SER A 83 -35.24 33.59 -2.52
N LYS A 84 -35.27 34.06 -3.77
CA LYS A 84 -34.37 33.62 -4.85
C LYS A 84 -32.89 33.72 -4.48
N LYS A 85 -32.50 34.74 -3.71
CA LYS A 85 -31.11 34.95 -3.27
C LYS A 85 -30.69 33.89 -2.25
N ARG A 86 -31.54 33.57 -1.27
CA ARG A 86 -31.27 32.51 -0.29
C ARG A 86 -31.25 31.14 -0.96
N SER A 87 -32.18 30.91 -1.89
CA SER A 87 -32.23 29.67 -2.68
C SER A 87 -30.93 29.41 -3.44
N LYS A 88 -30.42 30.42 -4.17
CA LYS A 88 -29.13 30.34 -4.86
C LYS A 88 -27.98 30.04 -3.89
N ARG A 89 -27.91 30.71 -2.74
CA ARG A 89 -26.85 30.48 -1.75
C ARG A 89 -26.88 29.07 -1.18
N ALA A 90 -28.06 28.57 -0.79
CA ALA A 90 -28.22 27.21 -0.28
C ALA A 90 -27.83 26.17 -1.35
N HIS A 91 -28.22 26.40 -2.60
CA HIS A 91 -27.84 25.53 -3.71
C HIS A 91 -26.32 25.49 -3.95
N SER A 92 -25.65 26.65 -3.99
CA SER A 92 -24.20 26.71 -4.13
C SER A 92 -23.48 26.02 -2.96
N ALA A 93 -23.92 26.25 -1.73
CA ALA A 93 -23.34 25.60 -0.55
C ALA A 93 -23.55 24.09 -0.57
N ALA A 94 -24.73 23.61 -0.99
CA ALA A 94 -25.00 22.18 -1.16
C ALA A 94 -24.06 21.54 -2.19
N GLN A 95 -23.86 22.21 -3.33
CA GLN A 95 -22.97 21.72 -4.38
C GLN A 95 -21.51 21.63 -3.89
N GLN A 96 -21.04 22.66 -3.18
CA GLN A 96 -19.70 22.65 -2.58
C GLN A 96 -19.54 21.53 -1.54
N ALA A 97 -20.51 21.35 -0.64
CA ALA A 97 -20.50 20.28 0.34
C ALA A 97 -20.46 18.88 -0.31
N LYS A 98 -21.22 18.70 -1.40
CA LYS A 98 -21.21 17.46 -2.19
C LYS A 98 -19.85 17.19 -2.83
N ASP A 99 -19.24 18.21 -3.41
CA ASP A 99 -17.95 18.09 -4.09
C ASP A 99 -16.82 17.81 -3.09
N ASP A 100 -16.81 18.48 -1.94
CA ASP A 100 -15.83 18.23 -0.89
C ASP A 100 -16.01 16.84 -0.26
N ALA A 101 -17.25 16.40 -0.01
CA ALA A 101 -17.53 15.03 0.43
C ALA A 101 -17.04 13.98 -0.60
N LYS A 102 -17.16 14.28 -1.90
CA LYS A 102 -16.64 13.40 -2.96
C LYS A 102 -15.12 13.32 -2.93
N LYS A 103 -14.41 14.42 -2.67
CA LYS A 103 -12.95 14.42 -2.52
C LYS A 103 -12.50 13.55 -1.34
N VAL A 104 -13.18 13.66 -0.19
CA VAL A 104 -12.92 12.81 0.98
C VAL A 104 -13.03 11.33 0.62
N ARG A 105 -14.14 10.92 0.00
CA ARG A 105 -14.35 9.51 -0.41
C ARG A 105 -13.27 9.00 -1.36
N LYS A 106 -12.85 9.84 -2.31
CA LYS A 106 -11.75 9.48 -3.23
C LYS A 106 -10.43 9.29 -2.49
N SER A 107 -10.09 10.21 -1.61
CA SER A 107 -8.85 10.15 -0.82
C SER A 107 -8.83 8.92 0.10
N GLN A 108 -9.96 8.59 0.72
CA GLN A 108 -10.12 7.34 1.49
C GLN A 108 -9.93 6.10 0.61
N GLY A 109 -10.53 6.05 -0.59
CA GLY A 109 -10.34 4.94 -1.52
C GLY A 109 -8.88 4.77 -1.96
N GLU A 110 -8.15 5.87 -2.14
CA GLU A 110 -6.71 5.83 -2.43
C GLU A 110 -5.90 5.27 -1.24
N ALA A 111 -6.24 5.66 -0.01
CA ALA A 111 -5.62 5.12 1.20
C ALA A 111 -5.86 3.60 1.33
N ASP A 112 -7.09 3.14 1.11
CA ASP A 112 -7.45 1.71 1.10
C ASP A 112 -6.62 0.92 0.08
N ASP A 113 -6.37 1.50 -1.10
CA ASP A 113 -5.56 0.86 -2.13
C ASP A 113 -4.08 0.77 -1.75
N ILE A 114 -3.55 1.77 -1.05
CA ILE A 114 -2.19 1.72 -0.48
C ILE A 114 -2.12 0.62 0.57
N GLU A 115 -3.08 0.53 1.48
CA GLU A 115 -3.13 -0.54 2.50
C GLU A 115 -3.19 -1.94 1.88
N LYS A 116 -3.99 -2.13 0.82
CA LYS A 116 -4.04 -3.38 0.06
C LYS A 116 -2.67 -3.72 -0.54
N LYS A 117 -1.96 -2.74 -1.12
CA LYS A 117 -0.60 -2.93 -1.65
C LYS A 117 0.37 -3.33 -0.54
N MET A 118 0.33 -2.66 0.62
CA MET A 118 1.15 -3.00 1.78
C MET A 118 0.87 -4.43 2.26
N LYS A 119 -0.39 -4.85 2.34
CA LYS A 119 -0.76 -6.22 2.72
C LYS A 119 -0.18 -7.25 1.74
N LYS A 120 -0.18 -6.95 0.44
CA LYS A 120 0.45 -7.81 -0.58
C LYS A 120 1.97 -7.89 -0.38
N VAL A 121 2.64 -6.76 -0.16
CA VAL A 121 4.10 -6.71 0.07
C VAL A 121 4.48 -7.46 1.35
N LYS A 122 3.78 -7.22 2.48
CA LYS A 122 3.98 -7.97 3.73
C LYS A 122 3.83 -9.50 3.51
N LYS A 123 2.86 -9.91 2.70
CA LYS A 123 2.69 -11.33 2.35
C LYS A 123 3.83 -11.88 1.49
N ARG A 124 4.42 -11.08 0.59
CA ARG A 124 5.62 -11.49 -0.18
C ARG A 124 6.83 -11.62 0.73
N ILE A 125 7.11 -10.62 1.56
CA ILE A 125 8.18 -10.66 2.57
C ILE A 125 8.06 -11.93 3.41
N GLY A 126 6.89 -12.20 4.00
CA GLY A 126 6.70 -13.39 4.84
C GLY A 126 6.85 -14.72 4.09
N LYS A 127 6.59 -14.77 2.77
CA LYS A 127 6.88 -15.96 1.94
C LYS A 127 8.39 -16.09 1.67
N ASP A 128 9.04 -14.99 1.32
CA ASP A 128 10.46 -14.98 0.97
C ASP A 128 11.33 -15.25 2.20
N GLU A 129 10.98 -14.72 3.38
CA GLU A 129 11.63 -15.05 4.66
C GLU A 129 11.49 -16.54 5.02
N LYS A 130 10.33 -17.16 4.75
CA LYS A 130 10.14 -18.61 4.93
C LYS A 130 10.99 -19.42 3.96
N ARG A 131 11.17 -18.96 2.72
CA ARG A 131 12.05 -19.62 1.74
C ARG A 131 13.51 -19.49 2.14
N LEU A 132 13.92 -18.30 2.59
CA LEU A 132 15.28 -18.05 3.09
C LEU A 132 15.64 -18.98 4.26
N LYS A 133 14.72 -19.18 5.20
CA LYS A 133 14.88 -20.11 6.33
C LYS A 133 15.01 -21.58 5.91
N LYS A 134 14.52 -21.96 4.73
CA LYS A 134 14.64 -23.33 4.19
C LYS A 134 15.94 -23.54 3.39
N ILE A 135 16.58 -22.45 2.96
CA ILE A 135 17.85 -22.47 2.23
C ILE A 135 19.04 -22.37 3.19
N LYS A 136 18.86 -21.70 4.34
CA LYS A 136 19.72 -21.87 5.53
C LYS A 136 19.71 -23.32 5.99
#